data_AF-A0A958IY74-F1
#
_entry.id   AF-A0A958IY74-F1
#
_cell.length_a   1.000
_cell.length_b   1.000
_cell.length_c   1.000
_cell.angle_alpha   90.00
_cell.angle_beta   90.00
_cell.angle_gamma   90.00
#
_symmetry.space_group_name_H-M   'P 1'
#
loop_
_entity.id
_entity.type
_entity.pdbx_description
1 polymer ?
#
loop_
_entity_poly.entity_id
_entity_poly.type
_entity_poly.pdbx_seq_one_letter_code
_entity_poly.pdbx_strand_id
1 'polypeptide(L)'
;MPSSNGKQLFQSVSWRAVFAALLVLLFQASVFAQVSIQLNPLGVYRTGVFAEGAAEIVAHDPETQRLFVVNAFDHTVDVIDMSDPNNLSLLFQIDLTPYGNQANSVDVHNGVLVAAVEDANKQAPGSAVFFDTDGNFLSQVTV
;
A
#
# COMPACT_ATOMS: atom_id res chain seq x y z
N MET A 1 -4.53 -19.74 93.78
CA MET A 1 -4.27 -19.08 92.49
C MET A 1 -5.54 -19.18 91.64
N PRO A 2 -5.91 -18.13 90.89
CA PRO A 2 -7.30 -17.77 90.60
C PRO A 2 -7.87 -18.39 89.30
N SER A 3 -9.18 -18.64 89.30
CA SER A 3 -10.00 -19.02 88.14
C SER A 3 -10.45 -17.78 87.37
N SER A 4 -10.33 -17.84 86.03
CA SER A 4 -10.43 -16.75 85.08
C SER A 4 -11.86 -16.34 84.70
N ASN A 5 -12.08 -15.03 84.69
CA ASN A 5 -13.24 -14.35 84.12
C ASN A 5 -13.29 -14.46 82.58
N GLY A 6 -14.49 -14.74 82.06
CA GLY A 6 -14.80 -14.78 80.63
C GLY A 6 -14.74 -13.40 79.96
N LYS A 7 -14.28 -13.40 78.70
CA LYS A 7 -14.39 -12.27 77.78
C LYS A 7 -15.11 -12.71 76.50
N GLN A 8 -16.39 -12.31 76.45
CA GLN A 8 -17.13 -11.67 75.35
C GLN A 8 -16.77 -12.05 73.89
N LEU A 9 -17.80 -12.54 73.20
CA LEU A 9 -17.88 -12.90 71.78
C LEU A 9 -18.17 -11.65 70.92
N PHE A 10 -17.29 -11.33 69.97
CA PHE A 10 -17.62 -10.54 68.78
C PHE A 10 -17.17 -11.35 67.55
N GLN A 11 -18.13 -11.92 66.82
CA GLN A 11 -17.87 -12.62 65.56
C GLN A 11 -17.61 -11.57 64.48
N SER A 12 -16.36 -11.47 64.03
CA SER A 12 -15.95 -10.61 62.92
C SER A 12 -16.56 -11.11 61.62
N VAL A 13 -17.24 -10.22 60.88
CA VAL A 13 -17.52 -10.43 59.45
C VAL A 13 -16.19 -10.77 58.78
N SER A 14 -16.13 -11.92 58.12
CA SER A 14 -14.92 -12.41 57.48
C SER A 14 -14.57 -11.49 56.32
N TRP A 15 -13.57 -10.64 56.51
CA TRP A 15 -12.96 -9.82 55.45
C TRP A 15 -12.48 -10.69 54.27
N ARG A 16 -12.22 -11.98 54.51
CA ARG A 16 -11.87 -12.95 53.46
C ARG A 16 -13.00 -13.14 52.44
N ALA A 17 -14.26 -13.05 52.86
CA ALA A 17 -15.41 -13.16 51.96
C ALA A 17 -15.60 -11.88 51.11
N VAL A 18 -15.35 -10.70 51.69
CA VAL A 18 -15.43 -9.41 50.99
C VAL A 18 -14.29 -9.26 49.97
N PHE A 19 -13.06 -9.67 50.33
CA PHE A 19 -11.93 -9.67 49.40
C PHE A 19 -12.06 -10.73 48.29
N ALA A 20 -12.63 -11.90 48.57
CA ALA A 20 -12.86 -12.93 47.55
C ALA A 20 -13.87 -12.48 46.49
N ALA A 21 -14.95 -11.79 46.89
CA ALA A 21 -15.95 -11.28 45.96
C ALA A 21 -15.42 -10.14 45.06
N LEU A 22 -14.55 -9.27 45.59
CA LEU A 22 -13.94 -8.18 44.83
C LEU A 22 -12.92 -8.67 43.79
N LEU A 23 -12.24 -9.79 44.06
CA LEU A 23 -11.22 -10.35 43.17
C LEU A 23 -11.83 -11.04 41.94
N VAL A 24 -13.03 -11.61 42.07
CA VAL A 24 -13.74 -12.29 40.96
C VAL A 24 -14.36 -11.29 39.97
N LEU A 25 -14.73 -10.09 40.44
CA LEU A 25 -15.29 -9.03 39.59
C LEU A 25 -14.26 -8.28 38.73
N LEU A 26 -12.97 -8.37 39.05
CA LEU A 26 -11.89 -7.68 38.31
C LEU A 26 -11.32 -8.49 37.12
N PHE A 27 -11.83 -9.70 36.87
CA PHE A 27 -11.32 -10.61 35.83
C PHE A 27 -12.16 -10.66 34.54
N GLN A 28 -13.12 -9.76 34.36
CA GLN A 28 -13.83 -9.59 33.08
C GLN A 28 -13.03 -8.63 32.18
N ALA A 29 -11.80 -9.00 31.86
CA ALA A 29 -11.06 -8.30 30.82
C ALA A 29 -11.71 -8.69 29.48
N SER A 30 -12.47 -7.75 28.90
CA SER A 30 -12.94 -7.87 27.52
C SER A 30 -11.72 -7.98 26.61
N VAL A 31 -11.44 -9.18 26.11
CA VAL A 31 -10.48 -9.37 25.02
C VAL A 31 -11.18 -8.89 23.76
N PHE A 32 -10.93 -7.64 23.39
CA PHE A 32 -11.25 -7.20 22.03
C PHE A 32 -10.33 -7.96 21.08
N ALA A 33 -10.91 -8.78 20.20
CA ALA A 33 -10.17 -9.35 19.09
C ALA A 33 -9.73 -8.19 18.19
N GLN A 34 -8.43 -7.87 18.20
CA GLN A 34 -7.86 -6.92 17.27
C GLN A 34 -7.83 -7.57 15.88
N VAL A 35 -8.70 -7.11 14.98
CA VAL A 35 -8.59 -7.45 13.55
C VAL A 35 -7.28 -6.83 13.06
N SER A 36 -6.29 -7.67 12.78
CA SER A 36 -5.05 -7.25 12.13
C SER A 36 -5.17 -7.45 10.63
N ILE A 37 -4.83 -6.42 9.87
CA ILE A 37 -4.69 -6.52 8.41
C ILE A 37 -3.24 -6.91 8.14
N GLN A 38 -3.05 -8.05 7.48
CA GLN A 38 -1.74 -8.48 7.00
C GLN A 38 -1.71 -8.36 5.48
N LEU A 39 -0.72 -7.63 4.97
CA LEU A 39 -0.46 -7.53 3.54
C LEU A 39 0.76 -8.41 3.22
N ASN A 40 0.55 -9.41 2.38
CA ASN A 40 1.63 -10.20 1.81
C ASN A 40 1.76 -9.81 0.33
N PRO A 41 2.94 -9.31 -0.10
CA PRO A 41 3.14 -9.00 -1.51
C PRO A 41 3.05 -10.29 -2.34
N LEU A 42 2.37 -10.23 -3.48
CA LEU A 42 2.33 -11.34 -4.45
C LEU A 42 3.64 -11.42 -5.25
N GLY A 43 4.23 -10.26 -5.55
CA GLY A 43 5.48 -10.12 -6.29
C GLY A 43 6.12 -8.77 -6.04
N VAL A 44 7.41 -8.66 -6.40
CA VAL A 44 8.16 -7.40 -6.34
C VAL A 44 9.07 -7.32 -7.56
N TYR A 45 8.89 -6.28 -8.36
CA TYR A 45 9.84 -5.89 -9.39
C TYR A 45 10.78 -4.81 -8.84
N ARG A 46 12.08 -4.92 -9.11
CA ARG A 46 13.10 -3.98 -8.61
C ARG A 46 13.95 -3.49 -9.79
N THR A 47 13.95 -2.17 -10.01
CA THR A 47 14.82 -1.52 -11.00
C THR A 47 16.28 -1.44 -10.53
N GLY A 48 16.53 -1.57 -9.22
CA GLY A 48 17.86 -1.36 -8.62
C GLY A 48 18.20 0.12 -8.35
N VAL A 49 17.33 1.03 -8.75
CA VAL A 49 17.43 2.47 -8.52
C VAL A 49 16.72 2.84 -7.21
N PHE A 50 17.36 3.63 -6.34
CA PHE A 50 16.81 4.01 -5.04
C PHE A 50 16.87 5.53 -4.84
N ALA A 51 15.74 6.13 -4.44
CA ALA A 51 15.60 7.56 -4.14
C ALA A 51 15.88 8.54 -5.31
N GLU A 52 15.83 8.05 -6.55
CA GLU A 52 16.07 8.85 -7.76
C GLU A 52 14.85 8.94 -8.69
N GLY A 53 13.64 8.67 -8.17
CA GLY A 53 12.40 8.80 -8.96
C GLY A 53 12.21 7.69 -9.99
N ALA A 54 12.46 6.42 -9.64
CA ALA A 54 12.15 5.30 -10.53
C ALA A 54 10.62 5.10 -10.65
N ALA A 55 10.05 4.04 -10.08
CA ALA A 55 8.60 3.81 -10.16
C ALA A 55 7.79 4.86 -9.37
N GLU A 56 6.96 5.65 -10.05
CA GLU A 56 6.11 6.67 -9.44
C GLU A 56 4.60 6.35 -9.51
N ILE A 57 4.10 5.98 -10.69
CA ILE A 57 2.67 5.78 -10.97
C ILE A 57 2.50 4.51 -11.80
N VAL A 58 1.48 3.71 -11.48
CA VAL A 58 1.20 2.44 -12.16
C VAL A 58 -0.24 2.35 -12.67
N ALA A 59 -0.40 1.84 -13.88
CA ALA A 59 -1.68 1.39 -14.44
C ALA A 59 -1.60 -0.10 -14.78
N HIS A 60 -2.68 -0.85 -14.56
CA HIS A 60 -2.76 -2.29 -14.85
C HIS A 60 -3.75 -2.54 -15.97
N ASP A 61 -3.30 -3.23 -17.02
CA ASP A 61 -4.17 -3.75 -18.07
C ASP A 61 -4.56 -5.21 -17.77
N PRO A 62 -5.82 -5.49 -17.39
CA PRO A 62 -6.25 -6.84 -17.08
C PRO A 62 -6.33 -7.77 -18.31
N GLU A 63 -6.42 -7.24 -19.53
CA GLU A 63 -6.50 -8.07 -20.74
C GLU A 63 -5.14 -8.72 -21.06
N THR A 64 -4.08 -7.93 -20.97
CA THR A 64 -2.71 -8.38 -21.25
C THR A 64 -1.90 -8.78 -20.02
N GLN A 65 -2.44 -8.54 -18.81
CA GLN A 65 -1.75 -8.71 -17.52
C GLN A 65 -0.42 -7.93 -17.47
N ARG A 66 -0.42 -6.70 -18.01
CA ARG A 66 0.74 -5.81 -18.00
C ARG A 66 0.56 -4.68 -16.99
N LEU A 67 1.65 -4.30 -16.36
CA LEU A 67 1.77 -3.07 -15.58
C LEU A 67 2.50 -2.02 -16.43
N PHE A 68 1.92 -0.83 -16.52
CA PHE A 68 2.55 0.34 -17.12
C PHE A 68 2.98 1.27 -15.98
N VAL A 69 4.29 1.43 -15.81
CA VAL A 69 4.86 2.15 -14.67
C VAL A 69 5.62 3.37 -15.18
N VAL A 70 5.24 4.56 -14.73
CA VAL A 70 6.04 5.76 -14.94
C VAL A 70 7.38 5.57 -14.23
N ASN A 71 8.46 5.64 -14.99
CA ASN A 71 9.83 5.65 -14.52
C ASN A 71 10.44 7.02 -14.81
N ALA A 72 10.44 7.87 -13.77
CA ALA A 72 10.87 9.25 -13.87
C ALA A 72 12.40 9.40 -13.99
N PHE A 73 13.17 8.40 -13.56
CA PHE A 73 14.63 8.35 -13.66
C PHE A 73 15.09 8.19 -15.11
N ASP A 74 14.47 7.25 -15.84
CA ASP A 74 14.82 6.95 -17.24
C ASP A 74 13.99 7.74 -18.26
N HIS A 75 13.01 8.54 -17.81
CA HIS A 75 12.04 9.22 -18.68
C HIS A 75 11.23 8.25 -19.54
N THR A 76 10.78 7.14 -18.95
CA THR A 76 10.07 6.07 -19.64
C THR A 76 8.72 5.74 -19.01
N VAL A 77 7.88 5.03 -19.76
CA VAL A 77 6.92 4.10 -19.18
C VAL A 77 7.50 2.68 -19.29
N ASP A 78 7.76 2.06 -18.16
CA ASP A 78 8.19 0.67 -18.08
C ASP A 78 6.98 -0.24 -18.22
N VAL A 79 7.06 -1.23 -19.12
CA VAL A 79 6.01 -2.22 -19.34
C VAL A 79 6.45 -3.54 -18.76
N ILE A 80 5.79 -3.95 -17.67
CA ILE A 80 6.16 -5.13 -16.88
C ILE A 80 5.08 -6.20 -17.06
N ASP A 81 5.49 -7.43 -17.34
CA ASP A 81 4.63 -8.61 -17.33
C ASP A 81 4.27 -9.01 -15.89
N MET A 82 2.97 -9.15 -15.63
CA MET A 82 2.37 -9.59 -14.37
C MET A 82 1.55 -10.88 -14.54
N SER A 83 1.66 -11.56 -15.69
CA SER A 83 0.91 -12.80 -15.96
C SER A 83 1.22 -13.92 -14.96
N ASP A 84 2.46 -13.99 -14.45
CA ASP A 84 2.81 -14.69 -13.22
C ASP A 84 3.23 -13.66 -12.15
N PRO A 85 2.39 -13.38 -11.15
CA PRO A 85 2.71 -12.38 -10.13
C PRO A 85 3.90 -12.79 -9.24
N ASN A 86 4.32 -14.07 -9.23
CA ASN A 86 5.52 -14.50 -8.50
C ASN A 86 6.82 -14.25 -9.30
N ASN A 87 6.70 -13.92 -10.59
CA ASN A 87 7.83 -13.76 -11.51
C ASN A 87 7.62 -12.57 -12.46
N LEU A 88 7.59 -11.37 -11.88
CA LEU A 88 7.49 -10.13 -12.66
C LEU A 88 8.73 -9.90 -13.52
N SER A 89 8.55 -9.46 -14.76
CA SER A 89 9.66 -9.17 -15.66
C SER A 89 9.39 -7.96 -16.54
N LEU A 90 10.43 -7.17 -16.84
CA LEU A 90 10.33 -6.06 -17.79
C LEU A 90 10.23 -6.62 -19.20
N LEU A 91 9.19 -6.20 -19.93
CA LEU A 91 9.03 -6.52 -21.35
C LEU A 91 9.80 -5.53 -22.21
N PHE A 92 9.50 -4.24 -22.05
CA PHE A 92 10.11 -3.14 -22.78
C PHE A 92 9.84 -1.80 -22.07
N GLN A 93 10.42 -0.73 -22.61
CA GLN A 93 10.23 0.63 -22.12
C GLN A 93 9.76 1.52 -23.28
N ILE A 94 8.83 2.41 -23.00
CA ILE A 94 8.38 3.44 -23.94
C ILE A 94 9.15 4.71 -23.62
N ASP A 95 9.98 5.17 -24.56
CA ASP A 95 10.74 6.42 -24.46
C ASP A 95 9.80 7.62 -24.60
N LEU A 96 9.76 8.47 -23.57
CA LEU A 96 8.92 9.66 -23.54
C LEU A 96 9.66 10.94 -23.95
N THR A 97 10.98 10.91 -24.10
CA THR A 97 11.79 12.08 -24.45
C THR A 97 11.34 12.81 -25.73
N PRO A 98 10.76 12.15 -26.75
CA PRO A 98 10.25 12.86 -27.93
C PRO A 98 9.02 13.74 -27.66
N TYR A 99 8.33 13.54 -26.54
CA TYR A 99 7.02 14.16 -26.28
C TYR A 99 7.04 15.21 -25.17
N GLY A 100 8.17 15.37 -24.48
CA GLY A 100 8.32 16.33 -23.38
C GLY A 100 9.40 15.86 -22.41
N ASN A 101 9.28 16.27 -21.14
CA ASN A 101 10.24 15.95 -20.11
C ASN A 101 9.88 14.66 -19.36
N GLN A 102 8.89 14.69 -18.48
CA GLN A 102 8.57 13.58 -17.58
C GLN A 102 7.07 13.29 -17.60
N ALA A 103 6.69 12.01 -17.50
CA ALA A 103 5.30 11.66 -17.29
C ALA A 103 4.91 11.90 -15.84
N ASN A 104 3.76 12.53 -15.64
CA ASN A 104 3.16 12.77 -14.32
C ASN A 104 1.93 11.91 -14.07
N SER A 105 1.49 11.11 -15.05
CA SER A 105 0.40 10.14 -14.95
C SER A 105 0.43 9.17 -16.12
N VAL A 106 -0.12 7.98 -15.89
CA VAL A 106 -0.36 6.96 -16.91
C VAL A 106 -1.70 6.28 -16.64
N ASP A 107 -2.44 5.91 -17.69
CA ASP A 107 -3.64 5.09 -17.60
C ASP A 107 -3.81 4.23 -18.86
N VAL A 108 -4.55 3.13 -18.75
CA VAL A 108 -4.78 2.18 -19.86
C VAL A 108 -6.24 1.77 -19.93
N HIS A 109 -6.81 1.81 -21.14
CA HIS A 109 -8.19 1.43 -21.37
C HIS A 109 -8.40 0.90 -22.79
N ASN A 110 -9.04 -0.27 -22.94
CA ASN A 110 -9.39 -0.89 -24.22
C ASN A 110 -8.21 -0.94 -25.22
N GLY A 111 -7.04 -1.39 -24.77
CA GLY A 111 -5.85 -1.51 -25.62
C GLY A 111 -5.13 -0.18 -25.95
N VAL A 112 -5.55 0.94 -25.34
CA VAL A 112 -4.91 2.24 -25.49
C VAL A 112 -4.30 2.67 -24.17
N LEU A 113 -3.01 2.99 -24.21
CA LEU A 113 -2.24 3.60 -23.13
C LEU A 113 -2.20 5.12 -23.34
N VAL A 114 -2.32 5.89 -22.26
CA VAL A 114 -2.05 7.33 -22.29
C VAL A 114 -1.05 7.70 -21.20
N ALA A 115 -0.06 8.52 -21.56
CA ALA A 115 0.85 9.16 -20.62
C ALA A 115 0.63 10.68 -20.64
N ALA A 116 0.50 11.30 -19.48
CA ALA A 116 0.49 12.76 -19.35
C ALA A 116 1.93 13.26 -19.15
N VAL A 117 2.51 13.86 -20.17
CA VAL A 117 3.92 14.29 -20.21
C VAL A 117 4.01 15.80 -20.05
N GLU A 118 4.80 16.26 -19.07
CA GLU A 118 5.06 17.69 -18.88
C GLU A 118 5.98 18.24 -19.98
N ASP A 119 5.81 19.52 -20.34
CA ASP A 119 6.74 20.20 -21.23
C ASP A 119 8.09 20.44 -20.54
N ALA A 120 9.15 20.60 -21.33
CA ALA A 120 10.47 20.97 -20.82
C ALA A 120 10.44 22.29 -20.03
N ASN A 121 9.59 23.24 -20.44
CA ASN A 121 9.19 24.35 -19.61
C ASN A 121 8.00 23.93 -18.74
N LYS A 122 8.23 23.70 -17.44
CA LYS A 122 7.18 23.28 -16.48
C LYS A 122 5.99 24.25 -16.33
N GLN A 123 6.06 25.44 -16.92
CA GLN A 123 4.96 26.40 -16.95
C GLN A 123 4.20 26.44 -18.29
N ALA A 124 4.70 25.73 -19.30
CA ALA A 124 4.02 25.58 -20.58
C ALA A 124 3.00 24.43 -20.53
N PRO A 125 2.01 24.42 -21.44
CA PRO A 125 1.10 23.29 -21.62
C PRO A 125 1.86 21.99 -21.89
N GLY A 126 1.43 20.91 -21.26
CA GLY A 126 2.00 19.58 -21.45
C GLY A 126 1.33 18.84 -22.60
N SER A 127 1.41 17.52 -22.59
CA SER A 127 0.68 16.69 -23.55
C SER A 127 0.14 15.40 -22.96
N ALA A 128 -1.02 14.97 -23.47
CA ALA A 128 -1.48 13.59 -23.38
C ALA A 128 -0.98 12.84 -24.62
N VAL A 129 -0.13 11.85 -24.42
CA VAL A 129 0.49 11.04 -25.47
C VAL A 129 -0.13 9.65 -25.44
N PHE A 130 -0.70 9.22 -26.55
CA PHE A 130 -1.41 7.97 -26.68
C PHE A 130 -0.56 6.94 -27.42
N PHE A 131 -0.54 5.72 -26.88
CA PHE A 131 0.11 4.54 -27.45
C PHE A 131 -0.88 3.38 -27.48
N ASP A 132 -0.61 2.36 -28.27
CA ASP A 132 -1.19 1.04 -27.99
C ASP A 132 -0.44 0.34 -26.84
N THR A 133 -0.95 -0.81 -26.39
CA THR A 133 -0.35 -1.56 -25.27
C THR A 133 0.98 -2.23 -25.62
N ASP A 134 1.38 -2.24 -26.89
CA ASP A 134 2.69 -2.68 -27.37
C ASP A 134 3.69 -1.51 -27.50
N GLY A 135 3.28 -0.30 -27.11
CA GLY A 135 4.13 0.90 -27.06
C GLY A 135 4.23 1.67 -28.38
N ASN A 136 3.41 1.33 -29.38
CA ASN A 136 3.40 2.08 -30.64
C ASN A 136 2.64 3.39 -30.46
N PHE A 137 3.25 4.49 -30.88
CA PHE A 137 2.61 5.81 -30.85
C PHE A 137 1.34 5.84 -31.71
N LEU A 138 0.28 6.42 -31.16
CA LEU A 138 -1.01 6.61 -31.83
C LEU A 138 -1.28 8.09 -32.11
N SER A 139 -1.23 8.94 -31.08
CA SER A 139 -1.55 10.37 -31.20
C SER A 139 -1.05 11.18 -30.00
N GLN A 140 -1.08 12.51 -30.11
CA GLN A 140 -0.72 13.43 -29.03
C GLN A 140 -1.66 14.64 -29.03
N VAL A 141 -2.04 15.10 -27.85
CA VAL A 141 -2.88 16.30 -27.65
C VAL A 141 -2.23 17.18 -26.60
N THR A 142 -2.05 18.47 -26.89
CA THR A 142 -1.58 19.47 -25.92
C THR A 142 -2.65 19.72 -24.85
N VAL A 143 -2.24 19.79 -23.57
CA VAL A 143 -3.12 19.97 -22.40
C VAL A 143 -2.67 21.11 -21.49
#